data_AF-A0A1C6ER87-F1
#
_entry.id   AF-A0A1C6ER87-F1
#
_cell.length_a   1.000
_cell.length_b   1.000
_cell.length_c   1.000
_cell.angle_alpha   90.00
_cell.angle_beta   90.00
_cell.angle_gamma   90.00
#
_symmetry.space_group_name_H-M   'P 1'
#
loop_
_entity.id
_entity.type
_entity.pdbx_description
1 polymer ?
#
loop_
_entity_poly.entity_id
_entity_poly.type
_entity_poly.pdbx_seq_one_letter_code
_entity_poly.pdbx_strand_id
1 'polypeptide(L)'
;MKDLNIMTVCGFGIGSSLILKMTVDSVLEKNGIHANTEPHDVTSVTDQGVDLLLVSNELYPQVKDKVSCPILIIENFVDEAEVEEKLLPKVKELAGE
;
A
#
# COMPACT_ATOMS: atom_id res chain seq x y z
N MET A 1 -19.16 -6.15 2.63
CA MET A 1 -17.79 -5.84 3.06
C MET A 1 -17.23 -4.87 2.06
N LYS A 2 -16.49 -3.86 2.50
CA LYS A 2 -16.00 -2.80 1.61
C LYS A 2 -14.71 -3.32 0.97
N ASP A 3 -14.72 -3.50 -0.34
CA ASP A 3 -13.52 -3.88 -1.10
C ASP A 3 -12.56 -2.70 -1.11
N LEU A 4 -11.48 -2.77 -0.34
CA LEU A 4 -10.46 -1.72 -0.28
C LEU A 4 -9.46 -1.91 -1.41
N ASN A 5 -9.18 -0.86 -2.17
CA ASN A 5 -8.12 -0.90 -3.18
C ASN A 5 -6.86 -0.24 -2.65
N ILE A 6 -5.78 -1.03 -2.62
CA ILE A 6 -4.49 -0.65 -2.08
C ILE A 6 -3.49 -0.62 -3.24
N MET A 7 -2.99 0.55 -3.57
CA MET A 7 -1.95 0.70 -4.59
C MET A 7 -0.59 0.69 -3.92
N THR A 8 0.38 -0.02 -4.48
CA THR A 8 1.74 -0.07 -3.95
C THR A 8 2.74 0.45 -4.97
N VAL A 9 3.65 1.34 -4.55
CA VAL A 9 4.64 1.97 -5.43
C VAL A 9 6.04 1.70 -4.91
N CYS A 10 6.79 0.90 -5.67
CA CYS A 10 8.19 0.60 -5.38
C CYS A 10 9.05 0.96 -6.60
N GLY A 11 9.90 1.97 -6.47
CA GLY A 11 10.78 2.44 -7.55
C GLY A 11 12.04 1.59 -7.75
N PHE A 12 12.15 0.44 -7.09
CA PHE A 12 13.32 -0.43 -7.12
C PHE A 12 13.24 -1.58 -8.16
N GLY A 13 12.22 -1.60 -9.02
CA GLY A 13 12.06 -2.56 -10.12
C GLY A 13 10.99 -3.62 -9.90
N ILE A 14 10.81 -4.49 -10.91
CA ILE A 14 9.68 -5.43 -11.02
C ILE A 14 9.64 -6.44 -9.87
N GLY A 15 10.81 -6.86 -9.36
CA GLY A 15 10.90 -7.88 -8.31
C GLY A 15 10.48 -7.38 -6.92
N SER A 16 10.78 -6.13 -6.58
CA SER A 16 10.45 -5.53 -5.29
C SER A 16 8.97 -5.19 -5.16
N SER A 17 8.30 -4.86 -6.27
CA SER A 17 6.84 -4.65 -6.29
C SER A 17 6.04 -5.94 -6.02
N LEU A 18 6.52 -7.10 -6.51
CA LEU A 18 5.90 -8.40 -6.24
C LEU A 18 6.02 -8.81 -4.78
N ILE A 19 7.20 -8.64 -4.19
CA ILE A 19 7.45 -8.97 -2.77
C ILE A 19 6.52 -8.15 -1.87
N LEU A 20 6.42 -6.85 -2.13
CA LEU A 20 5.53 -5.98 -1.38
C LEU A 20 4.07 -6.42 -1.46
N LYS A 21 3.59 -6.75 -2.67
CA LYS A 21 2.24 -7.30 -2.82
C LYS A 21 2.06 -8.53 -1.92
N MET A 22 2.98 -9.51 -1.99
CA MET A 22 2.89 -10.73 -1.19
C MET A 22 2.89 -10.48 0.32
N THR A 23 3.73 -9.56 0.81
CA THR A 23 3.78 -9.17 2.22
C THR A 23 2.44 -8.56 2.66
N VAL A 24 1.90 -7.63 1.87
CA VAL A 24 0.63 -6.95 2.18
C VAL A 24 -0.54 -7.94 2.15
N ASP A 25 -0.60 -8.80 1.14
CA ASP A 25 -1.60 -9.86 0.98
C ASP A 25 -1.59 -10.80 2.20
N SER A 26 -0.40 -11.26 2.62
CA SER A 26 -0.17 -12.10 3.81
C SER A 26 -0.68 -11.46 5.09
N VAL A 27 -0.36 -10.17 5.32
CA VAL A 27 -0.83 -9.40 6.48
C VAL A 27 -2.35 -9.24 6.48
N LEU A 28 -2.93 -8.87 5.34
CA LEU A 28 -4.37 -8.69 5.21
C LEU A 28 -5.12 -10.01 5.47
N GLU A 29 -4.66 -11.10 4.87
CA GLU A 29 -5.26 -12.42 5.00
C GLU A 29 -5.17 -12.94 6.45
N LYS A 30 -4.02 -12.76 7.12
CA LYS A 30 -3.85 -13.07 8.55
C LYS A 30 -4.84 -12.33 9.45
N ASN A 31 -5.18 -11.10 9.11
CA ASN A 31 -6.09 -10.26 9.86
C ASN A 31 -7.56 -10.39 9.39
N GLY A 32 -7.84 -11.26 8.40
CA GLY A 32 -9.17 -11.48 7.86
C GLY A 32 -9.73 -10.29 7.09
N ILE A 33 -8.86 -9.43 6.56
CA ILE A 33 -9.24 -8.23 5.82
C ILE A 33 -9.21 -8.53 4.33
N HIS A 34 -10.29 -8.19 3.63
CA HIS A 34 -10.36 -8.30 2.18
C HIS A 34 -9.97 -6.96 1.54
N ALA A 35 -8.80 -6.90 0.89
CA ALA A 35 -8.38 -5.74 0.12
C ALA A 35 -7.66 -6.20 -1.17
N ASN A 36 -7.84 -5.44 -2.24
CA ASN A 36 -7.21 -5.67 -3.52
C ASN A 36 -5.93 -4.84 -3.62
N THR A 37 -4.78 -5.51 -3.71
CA THR A 37 -3.48 -4.85 -3.79
C THR A 37 -2.94 -4.85 -5.22
N GLU A 38 -2.68 -3.69 -5.80
CA GLU A 38 -2.09 -3.54 -7.13
C GLU A 38 -0.73 -2.83 -7.09
N PRO A 39 0.33 -3.45 -7.64
CA PRO A 39 1.62 -2.79 -7.80
C PRO A 39 1.61 -1.83 -8.99
N HIS A 40 2.08 -0.61 -8.77
CA HIS A 40 2.19 0.46 -9.76
C HIS A 40 3.58 1.10 -9.74
N ASP A 41 3.97 1.66 -10.88
CA ASP A 41 5.16 2.49 -11.00
C ASP A 41 4.89 3.91 -10.50
N VAL A 42 5.93 4.61 -10.03
CA VAL A 42 5.88 6.01 -9.57
C VAL A 42 5.32 6.97 -10.63
N THR A 43 5.51 6.64 -11.92
CA THR A 43 5.02 7.41 -13.06
C THR A 43 3.55 7.17 -13.37
N SER A 44 3.01 6.02 -12.98
CA SER A 44 1.65 5.55 -13.28
C SER A 44 0.73 5.58 -12.07
N VAL A 45 1.13 6.32 -11.02
CA VAL A 45 0.35 6.46 -9.79
C VAL A 45 -0.93 7.24 -10.06
N THR A 46 -2.05 6.78 -9.48
CA THR A 46 -3.37 7.41 -9.61
C THR A 46 -4.15 7.25 -8.30
N ASP A 47 -4.99 8.22 -7.97
CA ASP A 47 -5.94 8.13 -6.85
C ASP A 47 -7.32 7.61 -7.27
N GLN A 48 -7.57 7.42 -8.57
CA GLN A 48 -8.88 6.97 -9.04
C GLN A 48 -9.19 5.55 -8.57
N GLY A 49 -10.11 5.45 -7.61
CA GLY A 49 -10.55 4.16 -7.06
C GLY A 49 -9.54 3.51 -6.12
N VAL A 50 -8.54 4.27 -5.65
CA VAL A 50 -7.54 3.81 -4.68
C VAL A 50 -7.88 4.39 -3.31
N ASP A 51 -8.12 3.50 -2.35
CA ASP A 51 -8.39 3.90 -0.96
C ASP A 51 -7.10 4.19 -0.19
N LEU A 52 -6.00 3.50 -0.52
CA LEU A 52 -4.71 3.65 0.16
C LEU A 52 -3.53 3.48 -0.80
N LEU A 53 -2.56 4.39 -0.75
CA LEU A 53 -1.30 4.28 -1.49
C LEU A 53 -0.16 3.91 -0.54
N LEU A 54 0.53 2.79 -0.77
CA LEU A 54 1.79 2.47 -0.10
C LEU A 54 2.95 2.93 -0.97
N VAL A 55 3.91 3.61 -0.36
CA VAL A 55 5.10 4.10 -1.06
C VAL A 55 6.30 4.09 -0.13
N SER A 56 7.51 3.96 -0.69
CA SER A 56 8.74 4.10 0.07
C SER A 56 8.99 5.55 0.44
N ASN A 57 9.62 5.79 1.59
CA ASN A 57 9.96 7.13 2.06
C ASN A 57 10.71 7.97 1.00
N GLU A 58 11.56 7.31 0.20
CA GLU A 58 12.31 7.95 -0.88
C GLU A 58 11.43 8.47 -2.04
N LEU A 59 10.31 7.79 -2.32
CA LEU A 59 9.39 8.10 -3.42
C LEU A 59 8.15 8.88 -2.96
N TYR A 60 7.87 8.89 -1.66
CA TYR A 60 6.81 9.70 -1.04
C TYR A 60 6.76 11.14 -1.58
N PRO A 61 7.86 11.93 -1.60
CA PRO A 61 7.81 13.29 -2.10
C PRO A 61 7.48 13.40 -3.59
N GLN A 62 7.61 12.33 -4.38
CA GLN A 62 7.28 12.31 -5.80
C GLN A 62 5.82 11.97 -6.09
N VAL A 63 5.18 11.21 -5.18
CA VAL A 63 3.79 10.76 -5.34
C VAL A 63 2.80 11.62 -4.55
N LYS A 64 3.21 12.24 -3.44
CA LYS A 64 2.31 12.99 -2.56
C LYS A 64 1.57 14.14 -3.24
N ASP A 65 2.19 14.76 -4.25
CA ASP A 65 1.61 15.85 -5.02
C ASP A 65 0.82 15.35 -6.25
N LYS A 66 0.87 14.04 -6.54
CA LYS A 66 0.19 13.40 -7.67
C LYS A 66 -1.15 12.77 -7.28
N VAL A 67 -1.33 12.41 -6.01
CA VAL A 67 -2.53 11.74 -5.51
C VAL A 67 -3.14 12.52 -4.35
N SER A 68 -4.47 12.46 -4.22
CA SER A 68 -5.19 13.01 -3.06
C SER A 68 -5.62 11.96 -2.03
N CYS A 69 -5.43 10.67 -2.33
CA CYS A 69 -5.73 9.57 -1.43
C CYS A 69 -4.71 9.50 -0.27
N PRO A 70 -5.06 8.87 0.87
CA PRO A 70 -4.12 8.71 1.97
C PRO A 70 -2.92 7.85 1.57
N ILE A 71 -1.74 8.26 2.03
CA ILE A 71 -0.46 7.65 1.66
C ILE A 71 0.19 7.07 2.92
N LEU A 72 0.57 5.80 2.83
CA LEU A 72 1.30 5.06 3.85
C LEU A 72 2.76 4.93 3.45
N ILE A 73 3.66 5.44 4.30
CA ILE A 73 5.10 5.38 4.06
C ILE A 73 5.67 4.14 4.73
N ILE A 74 6.20 3.23 3.93
CA ILE A 74 6.92 2.03 4.39
C ILE A 74 8.41 2.20 4.13
N GLU A 75 9.24 1.94 5.13
CA GLU A 75 10.69 1.97 4.98
C GLU A 75 11.20 0.64 4.44
N ASN A 76 10.73 -0.47 5.01
CA ASN A 76 11.13 -1.80 4.59
C ASN A 76 9.93 -2.68 4.18
N PHE A 77 9.75 -2.84 2.88
CA PHE A 77 8.68 -3.66 2.28
C PHE A 77 8.80 -5.16 2.53
N VAL A 78 9.98 -5.61 2.94
CA VAL A 78 10.26 -7.01 3.29
C VAL A 78 9.89 -7.28 4.74
N ASP A 79 9.80 -6.24 5.56
CA ASP A 79 9.50 -6.37 6.98
C ASP A 79 7.98 -6.45 7.18
N GLU A 80 7.47 -7.68 7.26
CA GLU A 80 6.04 -7.94 7.46
C GLU A 80 5.52 -7.29 8.74
N ALA A 81 6.34 -7.22 9.80
CA ALA A 81 5.96 -6.60 11.05
C ALA A 81 5.78 -5.08 10.90
N GLU A 82 6.73 -4.37 10.27
CA GLU A 82 6.58 -2.93 10.00
C GLU A 82 5.34 -2.65 9.13
N VAL A 83 5.16 -3.45 8.06
CA VAL A 83 4.01 -3.33 7.18
C VAL A 83 2.72 -3.54 7.96
N GLU A 84 2.62 -4.59 8.78
CA GLU A 84 1.43 -4.88 9.58
C GLU A 84 1.10 -3.76 10.57
N GLU A 85 2.07 -3.30 11.36
CA GLU A 85 1.85 -2.25 12.36
C GLU A 85 1.37 -0.93 11.75
N LYS A 86 1.83 -0.59 10.54
CA LYS A 86 1.43 0.63 9.83
C LYS A 86 0.15 0.45 9.00
N LEU A 87 0.00 -0.68 8.32
CA LEU A 87 -1.10 -0.96 7.39
C LEU A 87 -2.41 -1.18 8.15
N LEU A 88 -2.41 -2.03 9.17
CA LEU A 88 -3.62 -2.39 9.91
C LEU A 88 -4.43 -1.19 10.43
N PRO A 89 -3.83 -0.21 11.13
CA PRO A 89 -4.61 0.93 11.61
C PRO A 89 -5.21 1.74 10.46
N LYS A 90 -4.52 1.90 9.32
CA LYS A 90 -5.08 2.64 8.18
C LYS A 90 -6.17 1.89 7.45
N VAL A 91 -5.99 0.60 7.25
CA VAL A 91 -6.99 -0.26 6.63
C VAL A 91 -8.25 -0.33 7.49
N LYS A 92 -8.14 -0.42 8.81
CA LYS A 92 -9.29 -0.34 9.74
C LYS A 92 -9.99 1.01 9.73
N GLU A 93 -9.23 2.12 9.72
CA GLU A 93 -9.76 3.48 9.61
C GLU A 93 -10.55 3.68 8.30
N LEU A 94 -10.06 3.11 7.18
CA LEU A 94 -10.72 3.18 5.87
C LEU A 94 -11.91 2.22 5.71
N ALA A 95 -11.82 1.05 6.37
CA ALA A 95 -12.90 0.08 6.44
C ALA A 95 -14.07 0.57 7.30
N GLY A 96 -13.82 1.50 8.22
CA GLY A 96 -14.85 2.16 9.03
C GLY A 96 -15.37 1.30 10.19
N GLU A 97 -14.47 0.68 10.96
CA GLU A 97 -14.79 0.22 12.32
C GLU A 97 -14.95 1.39 13.31
#